data_AF-A0A7Y5G9W9-F1
#
_entry.id   AF-A0A7Y5G9W9-F1
#
_cell.length_a   1.000
_cell.length_b   1.000
_cell.length_c   1.000
_cell.angle_alpha   90.00
_cell.angle_beta   90.00
_cell.angle_gamma   90.00
#
_symmetry.space_group_name_H-M   'P 1'
#
loop_
_entity.id
_entity.type
_entity.pdbx_description
1 polymer ?
#
loop_
_entity_poly.entity_id
_entity_poly.type
_entity_poly.pdbx_seq_one_letter_code
_entity_poly.pdbx_strand_id
1 'polypeptide(L)' 'MAKKQTFVDKTAKVQAYSEKVKCGSCNQESVAGYAKFVESKVSEKSGAWKFLERKVKLCGNCGAILA' A
#
# COMPACT_ATOMS: atom_id res chain seq x y z
N MET A 1 -12.75 -37.59 7.91
CA MET A 1 -13.68 -36.44 8.01
C MET A 1 -12.96 -35.18 7.55
N ALA A 2 -13.15 -34.76 6.28
CA ALA A 2 -12.53 -33.54 5.76
C ALA A 2 -13.33 -32.33 6.29
N LYS A 3 -12.71 -31.51 7.15
CA LYS A 3 -13.31 -30.25 7.62
C LYS A 3 -13.60 -29.37 6.39
N LYS A 4 -14.88 -29.18 6.07
CA LYS A 4 -15.32 -28.23 5.05
C LYS A 4 -14.88 -26.82 5.49
N GLN A 5 -13.81 -26.31 4.89
CA GLN A 5 -13.38 -24.92 5.09
C GLN A 5 -14.47 -24.02 4.52
N THR A 6 -15.08 -23.20 5.39
CA THR A 6 -16.15 -22.30 4.98
C THR A 6 -15.56 -21.07 4.28
N PHE A 7 -16.37 -20.36 3.50
CA PHE A 7 -15.94 -19.13 2.83
C PHE A 7 -15.45 -18.06 3.82
N VAL A 8 -15.95 -18.11 5.05
CA VAL A 8 -15.51 -17.27 6.17
C VAL A 8 -14.06 -17.59 6.59
N ASP A 9 -13.68 -18.88 6.62
CA ASP A 9 -12.29 -19.29 6.91
C ASP A 9 -11.31 -18.84 5.82
N LYS A 10 -11.76 -18.76 4.56
CA LYS A 10 -10.93 -18.25 3.45
C LYS A 10 -10.77 -16.74 3.50
N THR A 11 -11.81 -15.99 3.87
CA THR A 11 -11.76 -14.52 3.96
C THR A 11 -10.98 -14.03 5.18
N ALA A 12 -11.02 -14.74 6.30
CA ALA A 12 -10.18 -14.45 7.48
C ALA A 12 -8.67 -14.51 7.16
N LYS A 13 -8.24 -15.41 6.26
CA LYS A 13 -6.85 -15.47 5.80
C LYS A 13 -6.44 -14.29 4.92
N VAL A 14 -7.38 -13.65 4.23
CA VAL A 14 -7.11 -12.49 3.36
C VAL A 14 -6.90 -11.22 4.20
N GLN A 15 -7.60 -11.06 5.32
CA GLN A 15 -7.37 -9.95 6.26
C GLN A 15 -6.05 -10.08 7.04
N ALA A 16 -5.54 -11.31 7.23
CA ALA A 16 -4.30 -11.56 7.99
C ALA A 16 -3.01 -11.27 7.20
N TYR A 17 -3.08 -11.00 5.89
CA TYR A 17 -1.93 -10.59 5.07
C TYR A 17 -1.60 -9.10 5.20
N SER A 18 -1.81 -8.52 6.39
CA SER A 18 -1.20 -7.25 6.77
C SER A 18 0.30 -7.49 6.99
N GLU A 19 1.04 -7.49 5.89
CA GLU A 19 2.50 -7.67 5.87
C GLU A 19 3.11 -6.61 6.79
N LYS A 20 3.61 -7.05 7.96
CA LYS A 20 4.33 -6.19 8.89
C LYS A 20 5.69 -5.92 8.29
N VAL A 21 5.95 -4.66 7.97
CA VAL A 21 7.22 -4.21 7.40
C VAL A 21 7.92 -3.35 8.44
N LYS A 22 9.21 -3.64 8.66
CA LYS A 22 10.06 -2.76 9.46
C LYS A 22 10.34 -1.50 8.64
N CYS A 23 9.82 -0.37 9.10
CA CYS A 23 10.02 0.91 8.41
C CYS A 23 11.42 1.45 8.70
N GLY A 24 12.20 1.75 7.66
CA GLY A 24 13.54 2.33 7.82
C GLY A 24 13.55 3.76 8.39
N SER A 25 12.44 4.52 8.26
CA SER A 25 12.35 5.89 8.78
C SER A 25 12.06 5.95 10.28
N CYS A 26 11.12 5.15 10.78
CA CYS A 26 10.77 5.15 12.22
C CYS A 26 11.34 3.95 12.99
N ASN A 27 12.03 3.02 12.33
CA ASN A 27 12.59 1.78 12.88
C ASN A 27 11.59 0.86 13.61
N GLN A 28 10.29 1.12 13.45
CA GLN A 28 9.21 0.34 14.04
C GLN A 28 8.63 -0.64 13.02
N GLU A 29 8.14 -1.77 13.52
CA GLU A 29 7.27 -2.66 12.74
C GLU A 29 5.91 -1.99 12.58
N SER A 30 5.46 -1.84 11.34
CA SER A 30 4.16 -1.27 11.05
C SER A 30 3.47 -2.07 9.94
N VAL A 31 2.14 -2.01 9.93
CA VAL A 31 1.36 -2.54 8.81
C VAL A 31 1.57 -1.61 7.62
N ALA A 32 1.94 -2.19 6.48
CA ALA A 32 2.07 -1.41 5.27
C ALA A 32 0.70 -0.93 4.77
N GLY A 33 0.54 0.38 4.66
CA GLY A 33 -0.57 1.01 3.94
C GLY A 33 -0.25 1.11 2.45
N TYR A 34 -1.28 1.14 1.60
CA TYR A 34 -1.11 1.42 0.17
C TYR A 34 -1.87 2.69 -0.17
N ALA A 35 -1.19 3.64 -0.82
CA ALA A 35 -1.78 4.91 -1.26
C ALA A 35 -1.54 5.16 -2.74
N LYS A 36 -2.42 5.94 -3.37
CA LYS A 36 -2.18 6.49 -4.71
C LYS A 36 -1.43 7.81 -4.55
N PHE A 37 -0.22 7.87 -5.10
CA PHE A 37 0.55 9.10 -5.22
C PHE A 37 0.31 9.69 -6.60
N VAL A 38 -0.17 10.93 -6.65
CA VAL A 38 -0.47 11.64 -7.90
C VAL A 38 0.51 12.81 -8.02
N GLU A 39 1.36 12.76 -9.04
CA GLU A 39 2.29 13.84 -9.35
C GLU A 39 1.77 14.62 -10.55
N SER A 40 1.47 15.90 -10.36
CA SER A 40 1.02 16.79 -11.44
C SER A 40 2.24 17.47 -12.09
N LYS A 41 2.46 17.21 -13.38
CA LYS A 41 3.50 17.88 -14.18
C LYS A 41 2.87 18.64 -15.33
N VAL A 42 3.32 19.87 -15.57
CA VAL A 42 2.97 20.60 -16.78
C VAL A 42 3.89 20.15 -17.91
N SER A 43 3.30 19.77 -19.03
CA SER A 43 4.03 19.41 -20.24
C SER A 43 4.59 20.67 -20.90
N GLU A 44 5.91 20.87 -20.85
CA GLU A 44 6.57 22.06 -21.42
C GLU A 44 6.27 22.28 -22.91
N LYS A 45 6.01 21.21 -23.66
CA LYS A 45 5.68 21.28 -25.09
C LYS A 45 4.24 21.69 -25.39
N SER A 46 3.29 21.43 -24.51
CA SER A 46 1.85 21.56 -24.80
C SER A 46 1.07 22.38 -23.78
N GLY A 47 1.69 22.80 -22.68
CA GLY A 47 1.03 23.47 -21.56
C GLY A 47 0.03 22.59 -20.80
N ALA A 48 -0.18 21.35 -21.25
CA ALA A 48 -1.18 20.45 -20.67
C ALA A 48 -0.69 19.85 -19.34
N TRP A 49 -1.59 19.75 -18.37
CA TRP A 49 -1.36 19.04 -17.12
C TRP A 49 -1.35 17.53 -17.36
N LYS A 50 -0.29 16.87 -16.91
CA LYS A 50 -0.17 15.42 -16.84
C LYS A 50 -0.21 14.99 -15.38
N PHE A 51 -1.12 14.10 -15.05
CA PHE A 51 -1.21 13.50 -13.71
C PHE A 51 -0.59 12.10 -13.77
N LEU A 52 0.57 11.95 -13.14
CA LEU A 52 1.27 10.68 -13.03
C LEU A 52 0.83 10.00 -11.75
N GLU A 53 -0.08 9.04 -11.89
CA GLU A 53 -0.56 8.23 -10.76
C GLU A 53 0.33 6.99 -10.59
N ARG A 54 0.82 6.77 -9.37
CA ARG A 54 1.50 5.52 -8.98
C ARG A 54 1.01 5.03 -7.63
N LYS A 55 0.95 3.71 -7.45
CA LYS A 55 0.68 3.11 -6.15
C LYS A 55 1.99 3.04 -5.36
N VAL A 56 1.97 3.56 -4.13
CA VAL A 56 3.12 3.53 -3.21
C VAL A 56 2.74 2.78 -1.94
N LYS A 57 3.70 2.03 -1.40
CA LYS A 57 3.59 1.40 -0.08
C LYS A 57 4.03 2.44 0.95
N LEU A 58 3.25 2.63 2.00
CA LEU A 58 3.49 3.59 3.08
C LEU A 58 3.62 2.85 4.41
N CYS A 59 4.44 3.38 5.30
CA CYS A 59 4.45 2.97 6.69
C CYS A 59 3.15 3.43 7.37
N GLY A 60 2.42 2.51 8.00
CA GLY A 60 1.19 2.82 8.73
C GLY A 60 1.39 3.73 9.95
N ASN A 61 2.61 3.81 10.51
CA ASN A 61 2.89 4.64 11.69
C ASN A 61 3.26 6.09 11.33
N CYS A 62 4.17 6.28 10.37
CA CYS A 62 4.74 7.60 10.07
C CYS A 62 4.43 8.11 8.65
N GLY A 63 3.72 7.34 7.82
CA GLY A 63 3.39 7.73 6.44
C GLY A 63 4.59 7.78 5.49
N ALA A 64 5.79 7.39 5.93
CA ALA A 64 6.96 7.32 5.07
C ALA A 64 6.75 6.31 3.94
N ILE A 65 7.19 6.66 2.73
CA ILE A 65 7.15 5.74 1.58
C ILE A 65 8.13 4.59 1.85
N LEU A 66 7.61 3.37 1.86
CA LEU A 66 8.39 2.13 1.92
C LEU A 66 8.76 1.76 0.49
N ALA A 67 10.06 1.78 0.19
CA ALA A 67 10.63 1.34 -1.08
C ALA A 67 10.75 -0.19 -1.14
#